data_AF-A0A0D1MI73-F1
#
_entry.id   AF-A0A0D1MI73-F1
#
_cell.length_a   1.000
_cell.length_b   1.000
_cell.length_c   1.000
_cell.angle_alpha   90.00
_cell.angle_beta   90.00
_cell.angle_gamma   90.00
#
_symmetry.space_group_name_H-M   'P 1'
#
loop_
_entity.id
_entity.type
_entity.pdbx_description
1 polymer ?
#
loop_
_entity_poly.entity_id
_entity_poly.type
_entity_poly.pdbx_seq_one_letter_code
_entity_poly.pdbx_strand_id
1 'polypeptide(L)' 'MFATTLAAAILSITTPAAAPAPAPAAPTAGQSDAAAQPAKGRYNPRVCIVDYPTGTRIPTKTCKLLGQWRTDGIDPLPGK' A
#
# COMPACT_ATOMS: atom_id res chain seq x y z
N MET A 1 -32.85 -27.07 -59.19
CA MET A 1 -31.69 -27.05 -60.10
C MET A 1 -30.96 -25.72 -59.89
N PHE A 2 -29.62 -25.78 -59.75
CA PHE A 2 -28.62 -24.69 -59.67
C PHE A 2 -28.70 -23.77 -58.44
N ALA A 3 -27.93 -23.96 -57.37
CA ALA A 3 -26.46 -23.85 -57.21
C ALA A 3 -25.94 -22.43 -57.49
N THR A 4 -25.56 -21.70 -56.43
CA THR A 4 -24.53 -20.65 -56.49
C THR A 4 -23.92 -20.43 -55.10
N THR A 5 -22.71 -20.94 -54.97
CA THR A 5 -21.66 -20.64 -54.00
C THR A 5 -21.41 -19.15 -53.82
N LEU A 6 -21.13 -18.66 -52.60
CA LEU A 6 -19.97 -17.77 -52.38
C LEU A 6 -19.60 -17.55 -50.90
N ALA A 7 -18.31 -17.81 -50.65
CA ALA A 7 -17.40 -17.16 -49.69
C ALA A 7 -17.62 -17.34 -48.17
N ALA A 8 -16.91 -18.33 -47.63
CA ALA A 8 -16.50 -18.34 -46.23
C ALA A 8 -15.47 -17.21 -45.99
N ALA A 9 -15.88 -16.16 -45.28
CA ALA A 9 -14.96 -15.15 -44.77
C ALA A 9 -14.25 -15.72 -43.53
N ILE A 10 -13.02 -16.21 -43.73
CA ILE A 10 -12.11 -16.56 -42.64
C ILE A 10 -11.64 -15.24 -42.03
N LEU A 11 -12.26 -14.81 -40.93
CA LEU A 11 -11.74 -13.71 -40.12
C LEU A 11 -10.47 -14.20 -39.43
N SER A 12 -9.31 -13.83 -39.97
CA SER A 12 -8.01 -13.98 -39.31
C SER A 12 -7.98 -13.08 -38.09
N ILE A 13 -8.29 -13.66 -36.92
CA ILE A 13 -8.19 -12.99 -35.63
C ILE A 13 -6.69 -12.92 -35.29
N THR A 14 -6.06 -11.81 -35.63
CA THR A 14 -4.70 -11.52 -35.15
C THR A 14 -4.78 -11.17 -33.67
N THR A 15 -4.55 -12.14 -32.80
CA THR A 15 -4.43 -11.91 -31.36
C THR A 15 -3.15 -11.10 -31.11
N PRO A 16 -3.22 -9.86 -30.57
CA PRO A 16 -2.00 -9.17 -30.18
C PRO A 16 -1.36 -9.93 -29.03
N ALA A 17 -0.08 -10.26 -29.19
CA ALA A 17 0.71 -10.84 -28.12
C ALA A 17 0.79 -9.83 -26.96
N ALA A 18 0.20 -10.18 -25.82
CA ALA A 18 0.30 -9.38 -24.61
C ALA A 18 1.77 -9.32 -24.18
N ALA A 19 2.33 -8.11 -24.14
CA ALA A 19 3.65 -7.88 -23.56
C ALA A 19 3.64 -8.31 -22.08
N PRO A 20 4.72 -8.93 -21.57
CA PRO A 20 4.80 -9.31 -20.18
C PRO A 20 4.64 -8.08 -19.28
N ALA A 21 3.73 -8.18 -18.31
CA ALA A 21 3.51 -7.14 -17.33
C ALA A 21 4.82 -6.88 -16.54
N PRO A 22 5.22 -5.62 -16.32
CA PRO A 22 6.37 -5.32 -15.48
C PRO A 22 6.11 -5.88 -14.08
N ALA A 23 7.09 -6.63 -13.56
CA ALA A 23 7.04 -7.18 -12.22
C ALA A 23 6.82 -6.04 -11.20
N PRO A 24 6.04 -6.27 -10.12
CA PRO A 24 5.90 -5.28 -9.07
C PRO A 24 7.29 -4.92 -8.53
N ALA A 25 7.61 -3.62 -8.53
CA ALA A 25 8.80 -3.14 -7.86
C ALA A 25 8.74 -3.58 -6.40
N ALA A 26 9.73 -4.36 -5.97
CA ALA A 26 9.88 -4.73 -4.56
C ALA A 26 9.86 -3.43 -3.74
N PRO A 27 9.18 -3.39 -2.58
CA PRO A 27 9.24 -2.22 -1.73
C PRO A 27 10.71 -1.99 -1.39
N THR A 28 11.22 -0.81 -1.78
CA THR A 28 12.51 -0.35 -1.28
C THR A 28 12.42 -0.45 0.23
N ALA A 29 13.30 -1.25 0.83
CA ALA A 29 13.44 -1.27 2.27
C ALA A 29 13.91 0.14 2.64
N GLY A 30 12.93 0.99 2.98
CA GLY A 30 13.15 2.34 3.45
C GLY A 30 14.08 2.22 4.64
N GLN A 31 15.34 2.58 4.37
CA GLN A 31 16.27 3.22 5.27
C GLN A 31 15.90 2.99 6.73
N SER A 32 16.54 1.99 7.35
CA SER A 32 16.61 1.94 8.82
C SER A 32 17.07 3.32 9.26
N ASP A 33 16.15 4.10 9.81
CA ASP A 33 16.47 5.29 10.58
C ASP A 33 17.44 4.80 11.65
N ALA A 34 18.73 5.01 11.40
CA ALA A 34 19.74 4.98 12.43
C ALA A 34 19.15 5.77 13.58
N ALA A 35 18.89 5.10 14.70
CA ALA A 35 18.24 5.68 15.86
C ALA A 35 18.85 7.05 16.11
N ALA A 36 18.13 8.10 15.72
CA ALA A 36 18.60 9.46 15.88
C ALA A 36 18.63 9.67 17.38
N GLN A 37 19.82 9.48 17.96
CA GLN A 37 20.11 9.78 19.35
C GLN A 37 19.50 11.17 19.60
N PRO A 38 18.50 11.32 20.50
CA PRO A 38 17.85 12.61 20.64
C PRO A 38 18.90 13.61 21.11
N ALA A 39 19.34 14.48 20.20
CA ALA A 39 20.09 15.68 20.53
C ALA A 39 19.29 16.41 21.61
N LYS A 40 19.92 16.83 22.72
CA LYS A 40 19.32 17.45 23.92
C LYS A 40 18.14 18.37 23.58
N GLY A 41 16.97 17.79 23.44
CA GLY A 41 15.84 18.33 22.72
C GLY A 41 14.62 17.53 23.14
N ARG A 42 13.47 18.20 23.24
CA ARG A 42 12.28 17.64 23.88
C ARG A 42 11.97 16.24 23.36
N TYR A 43 11.81 15.29 24.29
CA TYR A 43 11.45 13.90 23.99
C TYR A 43 10.15 13.85 23.16
N ASN A 44 10.27 13.52 21.88
CA ASN A 44 9.15 13.47 20.93
C ASN A 44 9.33 12.33 19.91
N PRO A 45 9.34 11.07 20.36
CA PRO A 45 9.48 9.92 19.46
C PRO A 45 8.27 9.77 18.54
N ARG A 46 8.44 9.06 17.43
CA ARG A 46 7.33 8.61 16.57
C ARG A 46 6.67 7.38 17.20
N VAL A 47 5.35 7.42 17.39
CA VAL A 47 4.56 6.36 18.01
C VAL A 47 3.44 5.93 17.06
N CYS A 48 3.26 4.62 16.91
CA CYS A 48 2.22 4.04 16.07
C CYS A 48 1.14 3.36 16.92
N ILE A 49 -0.12 3.73 16.71
CA ILE A 49 -1.28 3.07 17.28
C ILE A 49 -1.85 2.11 16.23
N VAL A 50 -2.25 0.91 16.66
CA VAL A 50 -2.89 -0.10 15.82
C VAL A 50 -4.31 -0.27 16.31
N ASP A 51 -5.26 0.06 15.44
CA ASP A 51 -6.69 -0.04 15.72
C ASP A 51 -7.29 -1.25 15.00
N TYR A 52 -8.31 -1.86 15.62
CA TYR A 52 -9.08 -2.97 15.06
C TYR A 52 -10.53 -2.53 14.84
N PRO A 53 -10.86 -1.93 13.69
CA PRO A 53 -12.21 -1.43 13.44
C PRO A 53 -13.22 -2.58 13.39
N THR A 54 -14.41 -2.33 13.94
CA THR A 54 -15.50 -3.31 13.91
C THR A 54 -15.96 -3.56 12.47
N GLY A 55 -16.23 -4.82 12.11
CA GLY A 55 -16.68 -5.19 10.76
C GLY A 55 -15.56 -5.47 9.75
N THR A 56 -14.29 -5.33 10.13
CA THR A 56 -13.15 -5.75 9.33
C THR A 56 -12.13 -6.51 10.18
N ARG A 57 -11.42 -7.46 9.57
CA ARG A 57 -10.29 -8.17 10.20
C ARG A 57 -8.94 -7.53 9.90
N ILE A 58 -8.94 -6.44 9.14
CA ILE A 58 -7.72 -5.75 8.72
C ILE A 58 -7.45 -4.62 9.74
N PRO A 59 -6.35 -4.69 10.51
CA PRO A 59 -5.99 -3.62 11.44
C PRO A 59 -5.50 -2.39 10.68
N THR A 60 -5.77 -1.21 11.24
CA THR A 60 -5.28 0.07 10.72
C THR A 60 -4.17 0.59 11.61
N LYS A 61 -3.02 0.93 11.03
CA LYS A 61 -1.87 1.47 11.76
C LYS A 61 -1.69 2.95 11.44
N THR A 62 -1.74 3.79 12.47
CA THR A 62 -1.51 5.24 12.35
C THR A 62 -0.26 5.62 13.13
N CYS A 63 0.70 6.30 12.51
CA CYS A 63 1.97 6.70 13.13
C CYS A 63 2.14 8.22 13.15
N LYS A 64 2.21 8.83 14.33
CA LYS A 64 2.44 10.27 14.53
C LYS A 64 3.55 10.51 15.54
N LEU A 65 4.03 11.75 15.64
CA LEU A 65 4.91 12.14 16.75
C LEU A 65 4.13 12.12 18.07
N LEU A 66 4.79 11.80 19.18
CA LEU A 66 4.17 11.74 20.51
C LEU A 66 3.46 13.05 20.87
N GLY A 67 4.07 14.20 20.58
CA GLY A 67 3.46 15.51 20.79
C GLY A 67 2.20 15.72 19.95
N GLN A 68 2.13 15.15 18.75
CA GLN A 68 0.96 15.29 17.89
C GLN A 68 -0.20 14.43 18.40
N TRP A 69 0.06 13.21 18.87
CA TRP A 69 -0.95 12.41 19.57
C TRP A 69 -1.53 13.14 20.77
N ARG A 70 -0.68 13.79 21.57
CA ARG A 70 -1.11 14.57 22.74
C ARG A 70 -1.94 15.80 22.36
N THR A 71 -1.60 16.47 21.26
CA THR A 71 -2.45 17.53 20.69
C THR A 71 -3.82 17.00 20.28
N ASP A 72 -3.88 15.77 19.77
CA ASP A 72 -5.12 15.07 19.44
C ASP A 72 -5.86 14.53 20.68
N GLY A 73 -5.34 14.75 21.90
CA GLY A 73 -5.92 14.32 23.17
C GLY A 73 -5.66 12.85 23.54
N ILE A 74 -4.75 12.18 22.83
CA ILE A 74 -4.41 10.76 23.05
C ILE A 74 -3.00 10.68 23.63
N ASP A 75 -2.82 10.01 24.78
CA ASP A 75 -1.48 9.62 25.25
C ASP A 75 -1.25 8.11 25.01
N PRO A 76 -0.50 7.75 23.94
CA PRO A 76 -0.23 6.35 23.61
C PRO A 76 0.82 5.70 24.52
N LEU A 77 1.45 6.45 25.43
CA LEU A 77 2.42 5.93 26.37
C LEU A 77 1.82 6.01 27.78
N PRO A 78 1.46 4.89 28.43
CA PRO A 78 1.08 4.93 29.83
C PRO A 78 2.26 5.49 30.63
N GLY A 79 1.98 6.51 31.44
CA GLY A 79 2.95 7.05 32.39
C GLY A 79 3.47 5.91 33.26
N LYS A 80 4.78 5.65 33.17
CA LYS A 80 5.52 4.79 34.10
C LYS A 80 5.44 5.33 35.52
#